data_AF-A0A9X8ZXX9-F1
#
_entry.id   AF-A0A9X8ZXX9-F1
#
_cell.length_a   1.000
_cell.length_b   1.000
_cell.length_c   1.000
_cell.angle_alpha   90.00
_cell.angle_beta   90.00
_cell.angle_gamma   90.00
#
_symmetry.space_group_name_H-M   'P 1'
#
loop_
_entity.id
_entity.type
_entity.pdbx_description
1 polymer ?
#
loop_
_entity_poly.entity_id
_entity_poly.type
_entity_poly.pdbx_seq_one_letter_code
_entity_poly.pdbx_strand_id
1 'polypeptide(L)' 'MTDLYSRINKDDAVVLLVDHQTGLMSGLVRDYGVDEFKNNVLALAHTAKFFDLPVILTTSFENGPNGP' A
#
# COMPACT_ATOMS: atom_id res chain seq x y z
N MET A 1 7.79 2.24 -32.65
CA MET A 1 8.12 3.18 -31.56
C MET A 1 7.35 2.67 -30.36
N THR A 2 8.02 2.12 -29.36
CA THR A 2 7.34 1.62 -28.15
C THR A 2 6.74 2.82 -27.44
N ASP A 3 5.43 2.77 -27.15
CA ASP A 3 4.80 3.81 -26.35
C ASP A 3 5.44 3.79 -24.96
N LEU A 4 6.23 4.82 -24.66
CA LEU A 4 6.96 4.94 -23.41
C LEU A 4 6.05 5.37 -22.25
N TYR A 5 4.76 5.65 -22.50
CA TYR A 5 3.84 6.13 -21.49
C TYR A 5 2.60 5.25 -21.32
N SER A 6 2.82 4.07 -20.73
CA SER A 6 1.76 3.19 -20.23
C SER A 6 1.12 3.79 -18.99
N ARG A 7 0.03 4.55 -19.16
CA ARG A 7 -0.78 5.10 -18.05
C ARG A 7 -1.52 3.98 -17.33
N ILE A 8 -1.77 4.18 -16.04
CA ILE A 8 -2.67 3.32 -15.27
C ILE A 8 -4.09 3.49 -15.81
N ASN A 9 -4.72 2.38 -16.18
CA ASN A 9 -6.13 2.30 -16.53
C ASN A 9 -6.87 1.63 -15.37
N LYS A 10 -7.93 2.26 -14.85
CA LYS A 10 -8.73 1.71 -13.74
C LYS A 10 -9.35 0.34 -14.06
N ASP A 11 -9.63 0.08 -15.34
CA ASP A 11 -10.27 -1.16 -15.79
C ASP A 11 -9.24 -2.30 -16.00
N ASP A 12 -7.94 -2.01 -15.87
CA ASP A 12 -6.81 -2.94 -16.05
C ASP A 12 -5.74 -2.73 -14.95
N ALA A 13 -6.20 -2.46 -13.72
CA ALA A 13 -5.32 -2.22 -12.58
C ALA A 13 -5.81 -2.95 -11.33
N VAL A 14 -4.86 -3.27 -10.45
CA VAL A 14 -5.06 -3.86 -9.13
C VAL A 14 -4.18 -3.13 -8.13
N VAL A 15 -4.64 -3.01 -6.89
CA VAL A 15 -3.83 -2.48 -5.79
C VAL A 15 -3.38 -3.64 -4.90
N LEU A 16 -2.07 -3.76 -4.73
CA LEU A 16 -1.47 -4.74 -3.81
C LEU A 16 -0.87 -3.98 -2.62
N LEU A 17 -1.42 -4.19 -1.43
CA LEU A 17 -0.86 -3.65 -0.18
C LEU A 17 -0.07 -4.76 0.53
N VAL A 18 1.25 -4.62 0.53
CA VAL A 18 2.18 -5.60 1.10
C VAL A 18 2.65 -5.14 2.47
N ASP A 19 2.44 -5.96 3.49
CA ASP A 19 3.09 -5.88 4.81
C ASP A 19 2.98 -4.53 5.54
N HIS A 20 1.84 -3.85 5.40
CA HIS A 20 1.52 -2.64 6.15
C HIS A 20 1.07 -2.98 7.60
N GLN A 21 1.92 -3.72 8.31
CA GLN A 21 1.66 -4.20 9.67
C GLN A 21 2.33 -3.30 10.71
N THR A 22 1.71 -3.18 11.89
CA THR A 22 2.12 -2.26 12.96
C THR A 22 3.58 -2.44 13.39
N GLY A 23 4.06 -3.68 13.55
CA GLY A 23 5.44 -3.94 13.97
C GLY A 23 6.49 -3.43 12.98
N LEU A 24 6.24 -3.61 11.68
CA LEU A 24 7.13 -3.16 10.61
C LEU A 24 7.08 -1.63 10.44
N MET A 25 5.89 -1.06 10.46
CA MET A 25 5.69 0.39 10.34
C MET A 25 6.34 1.16 11.50
N SER A 26 6.29 0.61 12.71
CA SER A 26 6.85 1.24 13.92
C SER A 26 8.38 1.07 14.03
N GLY A 27 8.91 -0.03 13.51
CA GLY A 27 10.31 -0.42 13.71
C GLY A 27 11.27 0.01 12.59
N LEU A 28 10.81 0.05 11.35
CA LEU A 28 11.68 0.11 10.16
C LEU A 28 11.48 1.36 9.29
N VAL A 29 10.31 1.98 9.31
CA VAL A 29 10.04 3.21 8.55
C VAL A 29 10.61 4.40 9.33
N ARG A 30 11.67 5.03 8.80
CA ARG A 30 12.38 6.16 9.44
C ARG A 30 12.71 7.29 8.46
N ASP A 31 12.47 7.06 7.20
CA ASP A 31 12.59 8.00 6.08
C ASP A 31 11.44 9.01 6.05
N TYR A 32 10.29 8.67 6.62
CA TYR A 32 9.12 9.54 6.76
C TYR A 32 8.67 9.67 8.22
N GLY A 33 7.97 10.76 8.54
CA GLY A 33 7.22 10.85 9.79
C GLY A 33 6.10 9.80 9.81
N VAL A 34 5.85 9.19 10.97
CA VAL A 34 4.81 8.14 11.12
C VAL A 34 3.44 8.64 10.67
N ASP A 35 3.10 9.90 10.97
CA ASP A 35 1.83 10.51 10.56
C ASP A 35 1.72 10.72 9.05
N GLU A 36 2.81 11.15 8.41
CA GLU A 36 2.87 11.32 6.95
C GLU A 36 2.73 9.97 6.25
N PHE A 37 3.49 8.97 6.70
CA PHE A 37 3.43 7.62 6.17
C PHE A 37 2.02 7.04 6.29
N LYS A 38 1.41 7.14 7.48
CA LYS A 38 0.03 6.70 7.71
C LYS A 38 -0.96 7.43 6.79
N ASN A 39 -0.83 8.73 6.64
CA ASN A 39 -1.70 9.51 5.77
C ASN A 39 -1.58 9.07 4.31
N ASN A 40 -0.37 8.81 3.82
CA ASN A 40 -0.14 8.39 2.43
C ASN A 40 -0.72 7.00 2.15
N VAL A 41 -0.56 6.05 3.08
CA VAL A 41 -1.15 4.71 2.99
C VAL A 41 -2.68 4.78 2.96
N LEU A 42 -3.28 5.60 3.84
CA LEU A 42 -4.72 5.81 3.86
C LEU A 42 -5.22 6.48 2.59
N ALA A 43 -4.47 7.45 2.05
CA ALA A 43 -4.80 8.09 0.78
C ALA A 43 -4.83 7.07 -0.37
N LEU A 44 -3.82 6.21 -0.48
CA LEU A 44 -3.79 5.14 -1.49
C LEU A 44 -4.97 4.18 -1.34
N ALA A 45 -5.29 3.75 -0.12
CA ALA A 45 -6.42 2.87 0.16
C ALA A 45 -7.77 3.53 -0.21
N HIS A 46 -7.93 4.82 0.07
CA HIS A 46 -9.10 5.59 -0.32
C HIS A 46 -9.20 5.77 -1.84
N THR A 47 -8.07 5.99 -2.53
CA THR A 47 -8.05 6.04 -4.00
C THR A 47 -8.46 4.72 -4.62
N ALA A 48 -7.95 3.58 -4.10
CA ALA A 48 -8.32 2.26 -4.56
C ALA A 48 -9.83 2.02 -4.41
N LYS A 49 -10.38 2.38 -3.25
CA LYS A 49 -11.81 2.29 -2.96
C LYS A 49 -12.66 3.24 -3.83
N PHE A 50 -12.18 4.45 -4.08
CA PHE A 50 -12.90 5.45 -4.89
C PHE A 50 -13.07 4.99 -6.34
N PHE A 51 -12.06 4.33 -6.91
CA PHE A 51 -12.10 3.80 -8.28
C PHE A 51 -12.63 2.36 -8.37
N ASP A 52 -13.05 1.77 -7.25
CA ASP A 52 -13.52 0.37 -7.17
C ASP A 52 -12.50 -0.64 -7.72
N LEU A 53 -11.21 -0.39 -7.45
CA LEU A 53 -10.15 -1.28 -7.92
C LEU A 53 -10.13 -2.57 -7.10
N PRO A 54 -9.82 -3.73 -7.71
CA PRO A 54 -9.48 -4.93 -6.97
C PRO A 54 -8.31 -4.66 -6.02
N VAL A 55 -8.45 -5.08 -4.76
CA VAL A 55 -7.40 -4.91 -3.73
C VAL A 55 -7.00 -6.26 -3.16
N ILE A 56 -5.69 -6.51 -3.13
CA ILE A 56 -5.09 -7.68 -2.48
C ILE A 56 -4.29 -7.19 -1.27
N LEU A 57 -4.51 -7.84 -0.13
CA LEU A 57 -3.78 -7.59 1.11
C LEU A 57 -2.89 -8.79 1.41
N THR A 58 -1.66 -8.54 1.82
CA THR A 58 -0.73 -9.58 2.26
C THR A 58 -0.04 -9.15 3.55
N THR A 59 0.29 -10.13 4.37
CA THR A 59 1.03 -9.94 5.63
C THR A 59 2.19 -10.94 5.70
N SER A 60 3.22 -10.58 6.44
CA SER A 60 4.38 -11.41 6.70
C SER A 60 4.55 -11.62 8.20
N PHE A 61 4.49 -12.89 8.61
CA PHE A 61 4.66 -13.33 9.99
C PHE A 61 3.78 -12.53 11.00
N GLU A 62 2.49 -12.43 10.70
CA GLU A 62 1.53 -11.59 11.42
C GLU A 62 1.23 -11.98 12.87
N ASN A 63 1.54 -13.22 13.27
CA ASN A 63 1.44 -13.65 14.67
C ASN A 63 2.77 -13.50 15.44
N GLY A 64 3.78 -12.90 14.79
CA GLY A 64 5.10 -12.62 15.35
C GLY A 64 5.32 -11.13 15.61
N PRO A 65 6.58 -10.66 15.70
CA PRO A 65 6.91 -9.26 15.99
C PRO A 65 6.40 -8.24 14.97
N ASN A 66 6.04 -8.71 13.77
CA ASN A 66 5.48 -7.87 12.71
C ASN A 66 3.99 -7.58 12.94
N GLY A 67 3.32 -8.46 13.68
CA GLY A 67 1.91 -8.37 14.04
C GLY A 67 1.57 -7.26 15.03
N PRO A 68 0.28 -7.15 15.39
CA PRO A 68 -0.18 -6.27 16.47
C PRO A 68 0.27 -6.73 17.86
#